data_AF-A0A1J4TFE0-F1
#
_entry.id   AF-A0A1J4TFE0-F1
#
_cell.length_a   1.000
_cell.length_b   1.000
_cell.length_c   1.000
_cell.angle_alpha   90.00
_cell.angle_beta   90.00
_cell.angle_gamma   90.00
#
_symmetry.space_group_name_H-M   'P 1'
#
loop_
_entity.id
_entity.type
_entity.pdbx_description
1 polymer ?
#
loop_
_entity_poly.entity_id
_entity_poly.type
_entity_poly.pdbx_seq_one_letter_code
_entity_poly.pdbx_strand_id
1 'polypeptide(L)'
;MESIVNRVAKSPLITVNLEDFYPKGNRLVLDITPWLCEGLILKEKDFRAFVAQHQWKQYADSYVAITCSVDAIIPSWAYLLVSSHLVNYAKKIVVGDLNLLETVLFSELINTLDLTSYQNKLVIIKGCAKKPIPNSAFSLLVQKLQPLVKSLMYGEACSNVPLFKKDSQTF
;
A
#
# COMPACT_ATOMS: atom_id res chain seq x y z
N MET A 1 -42.89 -19.23 -22.54
CA MET A 1 -41.81 -19.19 -21.52
C MET A 1 -40.83 -18.12 -21.96
N GLU A 2 -40.95 -16.92 -21.40
CA GLU A 2 -39.96 -15.87 -21.60
C GLU A 2 -38.70 -16.24 -20.83
N SER A 3 -37.63 -16.53 -21.56
CA SER A 3 -36.31 -16.75 -20.97
C SER A 3 -35.84 -15.46 -20.31
N ILE A 4 -35.60 -15.51 -18.99
CA ILE A 4 -34.89 -14.45 -18.26
C ILE A 4 -33.48 -14.37 -18.84
N VAL A 5 -33.28 -13.45 -19.79
CA VAL A 5 -31.96 -13.13 -20.30
C VAL A 5 -31.21 -12.43 -19.19
N ASN A 6 -30.28 -13.14 -18.56
CA ASN A 6 -29.40 -12.58 -17.54
C ASN A 6 -28.48 -11.54 -18.21
N ARG A 7 -28.88 -10.26 -18.16
CA ARG A 7 -28.18 -9.11 -18.77
C ARG A 7 -26.79 -8.86 -18.16
N VAL A 8 -26.41 -9.57 -17.10
CA VAL A 8 -25.15 -9.42 -16.38
C VAL A 8 -23.94 -9.86 -17.24
N ALA A 9 -24.12 -10.83 -18.16
CA ALA A 9 -23.01 -11.41 -18.93
C ALA A 9 -22.55 -10.58 -20.16
N LYS A 10 -23.17 -9.42 -20.44
CA LYS A 10 -22.82 -8.54 -21.57
C LYS A 10 -22.52 -7.10 -21.14
N SER A 11 -22.22 -6.86 -19.86
CA SER A 11 -21.89 -5.52 -19.42
C SER A 11 -20.48 -5.14 -19.90
N PRO A 12 -20.27 -4.01 -20.59
CA PRO A 12 -18.95 -3.51 -20.98
C PRO A 12 -18.10 -3.01 -19.79
N LEU A 13 -18.48 -3.40 -18.57
CA LEU A 13 -17.90 -2.98 -17.30
C LEU A 13 -16.66 -3.81 -16.99
N ILE A 14 -15.51 -3.16 -16.87
CA ILE A 14 -14.24 -3.79 -16.51
C ILE A 14 -14.00 -3.59 -15.01
N THR A 15 -13.64 -4.66 -14.31
CA THR A 15 -13.31 -4.59 -12.88
C THR A 15 -11.81 -4.39 -12.70
N VAL A 16 -11.42 -3.47 -11.82
CA VAL A 16 -10.06 -3.33 -11.30
C VAL A 16 -10.06 -3.71 -9.84
N ASN A 17 -9.21 -4.66 -9.47
CA ASN A 17 -9.06 -5.10 -8.08
C ASN A 17 -7.62 -4.91 -7.62
N LEU A 18 -7.39 -4.05 -6.62
CA LEU A 18 -6.05 -3.79 -6.07
C LEU A 18 -5.46 -5.03 -5.38
N GLU A 19 -6.29 -5.98 -4.93
CA GLU A 19 -5.79 -7.21 -4.31
C GLU A 19 -4.98 -8.10 -5.27
N ASP A 20 -5.27 -7.99 -6.57
CA ASP A 20 -4.61 -8.77 -7.63
C ASP A 20 -3.15 -8.32 -7.81
N PHE A 21 -2.87 -7.05 -7.48
CA PHE A 21 -1.56 -6.43 -7.56
C PHE A 21 -0.81 -6.44 -6.22
N TYR A 22 -1.42 -6.96 -5.15
CA TYR A 22 -0.87 -6.88 -3.80
C TYR A 22 0.55 -7.50 -3.73
N PRO A 23 1.60 -6.72 -3.36
CA PRO A 23 2.97 -7.21 -3.37
C PRO A 23 3.15 -8.44 -2.47
N LYS A 24 3.84 -9.48 -2.97
CA LYS A 24 4.16 -10.67 -2.18
C LYS A 24 5.39 -10.42 -1.30
N GLY A 25 5.33 -10.82 -0.03
CA GLY A 25 6.44 -10.72 0.91
C GLY A 25 5.94 -10.50 2.33
N ASN A 26 6.79 -10.81 3.31
CA ASN A 26 6.45 -10.65 4.72
C ASN A 26 6.47 -9.18 5.10
N ARG A 27 5.53 -8.75 5.93
CA ARG A 27 5.50 -7.43 6.57
C ARG A 27 6.02 -7.59 7.98
N LEU A 28 7.15 -6.98 8.28
CA LEU A 28 7.80 -7.08 9.58
C LEU A 28 7.88 -5.69 10.22
N VAL A 29 7.64 -5.63 11.53
CA VAL A 29 7.86 -4.43 12.33
C VAL A 29 9.14 -4.63 13.11
N LEU A 30 10.05 -3.66 13.01
CA LEU A 30 11.19 -3.54 13.90
C LEU A 30 10.94 -2.37 14.85
N ASP A 31 10.52 -2.70 16.06
CA ASP A 31 10.35 -1.71 17.11
C ASP A 31 11.68 -1.51 17.85
N ILE A 32 12.19 -0.27 17.83
CA ILE A 32 13.46 0.09 18.46
C ILE A 32 13.30 0.47 19.94
N THR A 33 12.07 0.55 20.46
CA THR A 33 11.81 0.87 21.87
C THR A 33 12.63 0.02 22.86
N PRO A 34 12.77 -1.31 22.68
CA PRO A 34 13.59 -2.14 23.58
C PRO A 34 15.08 -1.80 23.59
N TRP A 35 15.57 -1.00 22.64
CA TRP A 35 16.97 -0.58 22.54
C TRP A 35 17.23 0.75 23.24
N LEU A 36 16.19 1.36 23.80
CA LEU A 36 16.26 2.61 24.54
C LEU A 36 16.46 2.33 26.04
N CYS A 37 17.23 3.19 26.69
CA CYS A 37 17.38 3.18 28.15
C CYS A 37 16.02 3.48 28.78
N GLU A 38 15.55 2.58 29.64
CA GLU A 38 14.22 2.64 30.28
C GLU A 38 13.07 2.77 29.27
N GLY A 39 13.30 2.37 28.01
CA GLY A 39 12.34 2.53 26.92
C GLY A 39 12.15 3.98 26.44
N LEU A 40 12.85 4.98 26.98
CA LEU A 40 12.55 6.39 26.71
C LEU A 40 13.71 7.19 26.11
N ILE A 41 14.95 6.80 26.42
CA ILE A 41 16.13 7.60 26.09
C ILE A 41 17.13 6.78 25.27
N LEU A 42 17.50 7.29 24.10
CA LEU A 42 18.59 6.70 23.32
C LEU A 42 19.95 7.07 23.93
N LYS A 43 20.70 6.06 24.40
CA LYS A 43 22.12 6.18 24.74
C LYS A 43 22.96 5.66 23.58
N GLU A 44 23.79 6.49 22.95
CA GLU A 44 24.47 6.14 21.70
C GLU A 44 25.28 4.83 21.80
N LYS A 45 26.08 4.69 22.86
CA LYS A 45 26.91 3.49 23.09
C LYS A 45 26.06 2.22 23.13
N ASP A 46 24.96 2.26 23.89
CA ASP A 46 24.09 1.10 24.10
C ASP A 46 23.31 0.77 22.83
N PHE A 47 22.78 1.79 22.15
CA PHE A 47 22.06 1.63 20.89
C PHE A 47 22.95 1.01 19.80
N ARG A 48 24.19 1.49 19.67
CA ARG A 48 25.17 0.89 18.73
C ARG A 48 25.51 -0.55 19.10
N ALA A 49 25.57 -0.88 20.38
CA ALA A 49 25.79 -2.25 20.82
C ALA A 49 24.62 -3.17 20.43
N PHE A 50 23.36 -2.73 20.61
CA PHE A 50 22.18 -3.46 20.13
C PHE A 50 22.21 -3.65 18.61
N VAL A 51 22.46 -2.60 17.84
CA VAL A 51 22.55 -2.65 16.37
C VAL A 51 23.62 -3.66 15.90
N ALA A 52 24.78 -3.68 16.55
CA ALA A 52 25.87 -4.58 16.20
C ALA A 52 25.55 -6.06 16.48
N GLN A 53 24.73 -6.34 17.49
CA GLN A 53 24.37 -7.70 17.90
C GLN A 53 23.08 -8.22 17.24
N HIS A 54 22.28 -7.33 16.66
CA HIS A 54 20.99 -7.68 16.07
C HIS A 54 21.13 -8.59 14.84
N GLN A 55 20.24 -9.58 14.74
CA GLN A 55 20.30 -10.59 13.67
C GLN A 55 19.61 -10.10 12.39
N TRP A 56 20.30 -9.29 11.58
CA TRP A 56 19.71 -8.62 10.41
C TRP A 56 19.20 -9.55 9.30
N LYS A 57 19.77 -10.76 9.18
CA LYS A 57 19.34 -11.76 8.17
C LYS A 57 17.87 -12.18 8.30
N GLN A 58 17.26 -12.01 9.47
CA GLN A 58 15.85 -12.35 9.67
C GLN A 58 14.89 -11.52 8.80
N TYR A 59 15.34 -10.37 8.27
CA TYR A 59 14.56 -9.49 7.41
C TYR A 59 14.72 -9.78 5.92
N ALA A 60 15.39 -10.87 5.54
CA ALA A 60 15.60 -11.24 4.14
C ALA A 60 14.27 -11.29 3.37
N ASP A 61 14.25 -10.65 2.19
CA ASP A 61 13.12 -10.61 1.26
C ASP A 61 11.80 -10.06 1.83
N SER A 62 11.88 -9.30 2.93
CA SER A 62 10.74 -8.72 3.63
C SER A 62 10.55 -7.22 3.38
N TYR A 63 9.37 -6.72 3.72
CA TYR A 63 9.04 -5.31 3.80
C TYR A 63 9.02 -4.90 5.27
N VAL A 64 9.83 -3.92 5.65
CA VAL A 64 10.10 -3.59 7.05
C VAL A 64 9.62 -2.19 7.40
N ALA A 65 8.85 -2.09 8.48
CA ALA A 65 8.50 -0.83 9.13
C ALA A 65 9.34 -0.68 10.40
N ILE A 66 10.18 0.34 10.46
CA ILE A 66 10.95 0.69 11.67
C ILE A 66 10.08 1.64 12.49
N THR A 67 9.78 1.29 13.74
CA THR A 67 8.93 2.08 14.62
C THR A 67 9.57 2.28 15.99
N CYS A 68 9.04 3.23 16.75
CA CYS A 68 9.21 3.36 18.18
C CYS A 68 7.80 3.37 18.78
N SER A 69 7.43 2.33 19.54
CA SER A 69 6.05 2.17 20.05
C SER A 69 5.69 3.10 21.21
N VAL A 70 6.68 3.82 21.74
CA VAL A 70 6.52 4.79 22.82
C VAL A 70 6.89 6.19 22.36
N ASP A 71 6.36 7.19 23.06
CA ASP A 71 6.62 8.60 22.80
C ASP A 71 8.01 9.00 23.32
N ALA A 72 9.05 8.53 22.64
CA ALA A 72 10.44 8.87 22.89
C ALA A 72 10.96 9.81 21.80
N ILE A 73 11.75 10.82 22.20
CA ILE A 73 12.43 11.69 21.25
C ILE A 73 13.65 10.95 20.70
N ILE A 74 13.51 10.42 19.48
CA ILE A 74 14.57 9.67 18.80
C ILE A 74 15.29 10.58 17.81
N PRO A 75 16.63 10.73 17.91
CA PRO A 75 17.39 11.48 16.93
C PRO A 75 17.35 10.77 15.57
N SER A 76 17.16 11.53 14.48
CA SER A 76 16.93 10.95 13.14
C SER A 76 18.02 9.98 12.69
N TRP A 77 19.28 10.18 13.11
CA TRP A 77 20.39 9.30 12.76
C TRP A 77 20.19 7.84 13.20
N ALA A 78 19.40 7.59 14.25
CA ALA A 78 19.13 6.25 14.74
C ALA A 78 18.39 5.41 13.69
N TYR A 79 17.34 5.98 13.09
CA TYR A 79 16.60 5.34 12.01
C TYR A 79 17.46 5.17 10.75
N LEU A 80 18.35 6.12 10.45
CA LEU A 80 19.30 6.01 9.33
C LEU A 80 20.28 4.85 9.55
N LEU A 81 20.80 4.70 10.77
CA LEU A 81 21.68 3.60 11.14
C LEU A 81 20.95 2.25 11.01
N VAL A 82 19.73 2.11 11.53
CA VAL A 82 18.95 0.87 11.38
C VAL A 82 18.69 0.54 9.91
N SER A 83 18.31 1.56 9.12
CA SER A 83 18.04 1.40 7.70
C SER A 83 19.28 0.97 6.92
N SER A 84 20.47 1.47 7.26
CA SER A 84 21.71 1.09 6.57
C SER A 84 22.11 -0.37 6.77
N HIS A 85 21.67 -1.00 7.87
CA HIS A 85 21.82 -2.45 8.06
C HIS A 85 20.74 -3.25 7.32
N LEU A 86 19.49 -2.77 7.34
CA LEU A 86 18.36 -3.45 6.69
C LEU A 86 18.45 -3.45 5.16
N VAL A 87 19.07 -2.46 4.54
CA VAL A 87 19.09 -2.28 3.07
C VAL A 87 19.65 -3.48 2.31
N ASN A 88 20.52 -4.27 2.95
CA ASN A 88 21.11 -5.47 2.34
C ASN A 88 20.21 -6.72 2.41
N TYR A 89 19.06 -6.62 3.09
CA TYR A 89 18.18 -7.77 3.36
C TYR A 89 16.72 -7.51 2.97
N ALA A 90 16.21 -6.32 3.27
CA ALA A 90 14.82 -5.96 3.05
C ALA A 90 14.57 -5.41 1.63
N LYS A 91 13.38 -5.67 1.09
CA LYS A 91 12.91 -5.14 -0.21
C LYS A 91 12.46 -3.68 -0.14
N LYS A 92 11.87 -3.28 1.00
CA LYS A 92 11.49 -1.90 1.32
C LYS A 92 11.64 -1.67 2.80
N ILE A 93 12.07 -0.47 3.15
CA ILE A 93 12.19 -0.01 4.52
C ILE A 93 11.44 1.32 4.61
N VAL A 94 10.61 1.48 5.64
CA VAL A 94 9.99 2.75 5.99
C VAL A 94 10.21 3.03 7.47
N VAL A 95 10.18 4.30 7.86
CA VAL A 95 10.11 4.71 9.26
C VAL A 95 8.67 5.08 9.57
N GLY A 96 8.02 4.33 10.45
CA GLY A 96 6.60 4.43 10.77
C GLY A 96 5.99 3.04 11.00
N ASP A 97 4.70 2.91 10.73
CA ASP A 97 3.93 1.70 10.97
C ASP A 97 3.69 0.87 9.70
N LEU A 98 2.98 -0.26 9.85
CA LEU A 98 2.60 -1.11 8.72
C LEU A 98 1.63 -0.41 7.75
N ASN A 99 0.81 0.53 8.21
CA ASN A 99 -0.11 1.25 7.34
C ASN A 99 0.64 2.23 6.41
N LEU A 100 1.67 2.90 6.93
CA LEU A 100 2.59 3.70 6.14
C LEU A 100 3.37 2.83 5.16
N LEU A 101 3.84 1.66 5.59
CA LEU A 101 4.52 0.72 4.72
C LEU A 101 3.63 0.33 3.52
N GLU A 102 2.39 -0.07 3.78
CA GLU A 102 1.43 -0.38 2.70
C GLU A 102 1.15 0.84 1.83
N THR A 103 1.06 2.05 2.41
CA THR A 103 0.85 3.29 1.65
C THR A 103 1.98 3.55 0.66
N VAL A 104 3.23 3.38 1.08
CA VAL A 104 4.41 3.53 0.21
C VAL A 104 4.41 2.46 -0.89
N LEU A 105 4.17 1.19 -0.52
CA LEU A 105 4.15 0.09 -1.48
C LEU A 105 3.08 0.27 -2.57
N PHE A 106 1.87 0.66 -2.18
CA PHE A 106 0.79 0.90 -3.13
C PHE A 106 1.00 2.16 -3.96
N SER A 107 1.57 3.22 -3.40
CA SER A 107 1.91 4.43 -4.16
C SER A 107 2.88 4.11 -5.31
N GLU A 108 3.96 3.39 -5.01
CA GLU A 108 4.94 2.96 -6.02
C GLU A 108 4.30 2.03 -7.06
N LEU A 109 3.54 1.03 -6.60
CA LEU A 109 2.85 0.10 -7.48
C LEU A 109 1.92 0.83 -8.45
N ILE A 110 1.02 1.67 -7.93
CA ILE A 110 0.03 2.39 -8.73
C ILE A 110 0.72 3.31 -9.75
N ASN A 111 1.81 3.97 -9.35
CA ASN A 111 2.59 4.82 -10.26
C ASN A 111 3.14 4.04 -11.47
N THR A 112 3.48 2.76 -11.29
CA THR A 112 3.99 1.89 -12.36
C THR A 112 2.92 1.09 -13.12
N LEU A 113 1.67 1.07 -12.66
CA LEU A 113 0.60 0.33 -13.35
C LEU A 113 0.38 0.86 -14.77
N ASP A 114 0.41 -0.06 -15.74
CA ASP A 114 -0.13 0.17 -17.07
C ASP A 114 -1.65 0.06 -17.03
N LEU A 115 -2.31 1.17 -17.37
CA LEU A 115 -3.77 1.29 -17.35
C LEU A 115 -4.36 1.53 -18.74
N THR A 116 -3.56 1.35 -19.81
CA THR A 116 -3.98 1.56 -21.20
C THR A 116 -5.20 0.72 -21.58
N SER A 117 -5.32 -0.51 -21.06
CA SER A 117 -6.47 -1.40 -21.27
C SER A 117 -7.81 -0.83 -20.78
N TYR A 118 -7.78 0.15 -19.87
CA TYR A 118 -8.98 0.79 -19.31
C TYR A 118 -9.42 2.03 -20.08
N GLN A 119 -8.66 2.46 -21.08
CA GLN A 119 -8.94 3.67 -21.84
C GLN A 119 -10.32 3.62 -22.51
N ASN A 120 -11.11 4.68 -22.29
CA ASN A 120 -12.45 4.85 -22.82
C ASN A 120 -13.45 3.74 -22.40
N LYS A 121 -13.20 3.03 -21.29
CA LYS A 121 -14.05 1.95 -20.75
C LYS A 121 -14.91 2.43 -19.57
N LEU A 122 -15.93 1.64 -19.23
CA LEU A 122 -16.62 1.76 -17.95
C LEU A 122 -15.87 0.89 -16.96
N VAL A 123 -15.41 1.47 -15.85
CA VAL A 123 -14.56 0.79 -14.88
C VAL A 123 -15.18 0.79 -13.50
N ILE A 124 -15.13 -0.35 -12.83
CA ILE A 124 -15.48 -0.48 -11.42
C ILE A 124 -14.25 -0.87 -10.60
N ILE A 125 -13.91 -0.09 -9.60
CA ILE A 125 -12.88 -0.41 -8.62
C ILE A 125 -13.52 -1.29 -7.55
N LYS A 126 -13.03 -2.51 -7.40
CA LYS A 126 -13.45 -3.41 -6.33
C LYS A 126 -12.62 -3.14 -5.09
N GLY A 127 -13.29 -2.85 -3.98
CA GLY A 127 -12.71 -2.91 -2.64
C GLY A 127 -13.11 -4.22 -1.96
N CYS A 128 -12.17 -4.86 -1.27
CA CYS A 128 -12.47 -5.98 -0.39
C CYS A 128 -11.60 -5.90 0.86
N ALA A 129 -12.10 -6.44 1.97
CA ALA A 129 -11.53 -6.26 3.31
C ALA A 129 -10.50 -7.35 3.70
N LYS A 130 -10.07 -8.21 2.77
CA LYS A 130 -9.21 -9.36 3.10
C LYS A 130 -7.74 -8.97 3.29
N LYS A 131 -7.26 -8.00 2.51
CA LYS A 131 -5.88 -7.51 2.59
C LYS A 131 -5.85 -6.09 3.14
N PRO A 132 -4.80 -5.70 3.89
CA PRO A 132 -4.69 -4.36 4.47
C PRO A 132 -4.28 -3.35 3.39
N ILE A 133 -5.20 -3.05 2.46
CA ILE A 133 -4.99 -2.04 1.41
C ILE A 133 -5.36 -0.67 1.99
N PRO A 134 -4.44 0.31 1.99
CA PRO A 134 -4.69 1.59 2.62
C PRO A 134 -5.66 2.42 1.76
N ASN A 135 -6.48 3.25 2.40
CA ASN A 135 -7.44 4.12 1.70
C ASN A 135 -6.77 5.04 0.66
N SER A 136 -5.53 5.46 0.93
CA SER A 136 -4.70 6.23 0.02
C SER A 136 -4.49 5.53 -1.33
N ALA A 137 -4.38 4.20 -1.36
CA ALA A 137 -4.22 3.43 -2.59
C ALA A 137 -5.44 3.58 -3.53
N PHE A 138 -6.65 3.52 -2.99
CA PHE A 138 -7.87 3.73 -3.78
C PHE A 138 -7.95 5.15 -4.34
N SER A 139 -7.59 6.15 -3.52
CA SER A 139 -7.53 7.55 -3.97
C SER A 139 -6.51 7.75 -5.10
N LEU A 140 -5.31 7.19 -4.98
CA LEU A 140 -4.28 7.26 -6.02
C LEU A 140 -4.69 6.53 -7.31
N LEU A 141 -5.36 5.38 -7.18
CA LEU A 141 -5.88 4.64 -8.33
C LEU A 141 -6.94 5.46 -9.08
N VAL A 142 -7.87 6.10 -8.35
CA VAL A 142 -8.87 7.00 -8.95
C VAL A 142 -8.18 8.12 -9.73
N GLN A 143 -7.15 8.76 -9.16
CA GLN A 143 -6.40 9.84 -9.83
C GLN A 143 -5.78 9.38 -11.16
N LYS A 144 -5.26 8.14 -11.25
CA LYS A 144 -4.71 7.61 -12.50
C LYS A 144 -5.77 7.13 -13.49
N LEU A 145 -6.86 6.52 -13.02
CA LEU A 145 -7.90 5.97 -13.89
C LEU A 145 -8.83 7.04 -14.47
N GLN A 146 -9.25 7.99 -13.64
CA GLN A 146 -10.31 8.95 -14.00
C GLN A 146 -10.04 9.70 -15.33
N PRO A 147 -8.81 10.17 -15.62
CA PRO A 147 -8.53 10.83 -16.91
C PRO A 147 -8.65 9.92 -18.15
N LEU A 148 -8.54 8.60 -17.96
CA LEU A 148 -8.47 7.60 -19.04
C LEU A 148 -9.85 6.99 -19.36
N VAL A 149 -10.73 6.86 -18.37
CA VAL A 149 -11.97 6.07 -18.47
C VAL A 149 -13.18 6.92 -18.89
N LYS A 150 -14.25 6.26 -19.38
CA LYS A 150 -15.55 6.91 -19.63
C LYS A 150 -16.39 7.06 -18.36
N SER A 151 -16.28 6.11 -17.43
CA SER A 151 -16.97 6.16 -16.15
C SER A 151 -16.20 5.33 -15.13
N LEU A 152 -16.24 5.77 -13.87
CA LEU A 152 -15.62 5.10 -12.74
C LEU A 152 -16.67 4.89 -11.64
N MET A 153 -16.70 3.69 -11.08
CA MET A 153 -17.55 3.29 -9.96
C MET A 153 -16.70 2.60 -8.89
N TYR A 154 -17.21 2.49 -7.67
CA TYR A 154 -16.63 1.68 -6.60
C TYR A 154 -17.66 0.69 -6.05
N GLY A 155 -17.24 -0.54 -5.81
CA GLY A 155 -18.09 -1.59 -5.21
C GLY A 155 -18.16 -2.84 -6.05
N GLU A 156 -19.31 -3.51 -6.04
CA GLU A 156 -19.57 -4.71 -6.84
C GLU A 156 -20.49 -4.40 -8.02
N ALA A 157 -20.45 -5.22 -9.08
CA ALA A 157 -21.27 -5.00 -10.28
C ALA A 157 -22.77 -4.85 -9.97
N CYS A 158 -23.27 -5.56 -8.95
CA CYS A 158 -24.66 -5.51 -8.51
C CYS A 158 -24.95 -4.41 -7.46
N SER A 159 -23.92 -3.82 -6.85
CA SER A 159 -24.04 -2.83 -5.78
C SER A 159 -22.81 -1.91 -5.80
N ASN A 160 -22.93 -0.79 -6.51
CA ASN A 160 -21.84 0.15 -6.72
C ASN A 160 -22.24 1.60 -6.49
N VAL A 161 -21.24 2.40 -6.14
CA VAL A 161 -21.32 3.86 -6.00
C VAL A 161 -20.67 4.49 -7.22
N PRO A 162 -21.39 5.31 -8.01
CA PRO A 162 -20.78 6.05 -9.11
C PRO A 162 -19.82 7.12 -8.55
N LEU A 163 -18.60 7.17 -9.09
CA LEU A 163 -17.58 8.15 -8.71
C LEU A 163 -17.38 9.21 -9.80
N PHE A 164 -17.43 8.79 -11.07
CA PHE A 164 -17.19 9.67 -12.21
C PHE A 164 -17.92 9.16 -13.46
N LYS A 165 -18.34 10.10 -14.30
CA LYS A 165 -18.80 9.84 -15.67
C LYS A 165 -18.34 11.01 -16.55
N LYS A 166 -17.70 10.70 -17.67
CA LYS A 166 -17.27 11.70 -18.64
C LYS A 166 -18.50 12.20 -19.39
N ASP A 167 -18.74 13.51 -19.32
CA ASP A 167 -19.84 14.13 -20.04
C ASP A 167 -19.62 14.02 -21.55
N SER A 168 -20.70 13.75 -22.28
CA SER A 168 -20.67 13.56 -23.73
C SER A 168 -20.67 14.90 -24.50
N GLN A 169 -20.54 16.04 -23.81
CA GLN A 169 -20.70 17.40 -24.36
C GLN A 169 -19.46 18.30 -24.19
N THR A 170 -18.26 17.74 -24.17
CA THR A 170 -17.04 18.57 -24.30
C THR A 170 -16.53 18.50 -25.73
N PHE A 171 -16.68 19.64 -26.42
CA PHE A 171 -16.29 19.93 -27.80
C PHE A 171 -14.77 19.78 -28.03
#